data_AF-A0A1V1TH93-F1
#
_entry.id   AF-A0A1V1TH93-F1
#
_cell.length_a   1.000
_cell.length_b   1.000
_cell.length_c   1.000
_cell.angle_alpha   90.00
_cell.angle_beta   90.00
_cell.angle_gamma   90.00
#
_symmetry.space_group_name_H-M   'P 1'
#
loop_
_entity.id
_entity.type
_entity.pdbx_description
1 polymer ?
#
loop_
_entity_poly.entity_id
_entity_poly.type
_entity_poly.pdbx_seq_one_letter_code
_entity_poly.pdbx_strand_id
1 'polypeptide(L)'
;MPPSPDDRMEAQRAFTPSQEAVNSVTSLSSAIQVSFPAAVDEFRSRWAAARAVCRSQSISTDDYYDACIQKEEFVALHKLGPKIIPFVVYKLASGDAGQDLWAVFLYNALEKDPKYRPNLQVDKDLRRCRKAVVELSYQRNRIAEERIEAWKQHHRRNQIQSDTYAFLGCEEYFDLLEMGPSIIAQLMVGYCDLKWGAWYELLHEINHGHQMGAHMVQKHVVFDVWCRWFNYGEHRQVPKYIPTELDRQILGSPARTA
;
A
#
# COMPACT_ATOMS: atom_id res chain seq x y z
N MET A 1 7.73 -11.26 43.97
CA MET A 1 6.82 -10.10 44.12
C MET A 1 6.20 -9.82 42.76
N PRO A 2 4.87 -9.61 42.65
CA PRO A 2 4.27 -9.14 41.41
C PRO A 2 4.77 -7.72 41.08
N PRO A 3 4.98 -7.39 39.79
CA PRO A 3 5.47 -6.07 39.38
C PRO A 3 4.48 -4.97 39.74
N SER A 4 5.01 -3.80 40.11
CA SER A 4 4.27 -2.60 40.49
C SER A 4 3.31 -2.17 39.36
N PRO A 5 2.17 -1.54 39.66
CA PRO A 5 1.31 -0.91 38.66
C PRO A 5 2.08 0.05 37.72
N ASP A 6 3.07 0.77 38.26
CA ASP A 6 3.91 1.69 37.47
C ASP A 6 4.84 0.92 36.52
N ASP A 7 5.46 -0.18 36.98
CA ASP A 7 6.27 -1.06 36.12
C ASP A 7 5.45 -1.67 34.98
N ARG A 8 4.16 -1.97 35.24
CA ARG A 8 3.24 -2.51 34.23
C ARG A 8 2.83 -1.45 33.22
N MET A 9 2.62 -0.20 33.65
CA MET A 9 2.32 0.92 32.76
C MET A 9 3.52 1.33 31.90
N GLU A 10 4.73 1.35 32.46
CA GLU A 10 5.95 1.61 31.70
C GLU A 10 6.24 0.49 30.70
N ALA A 11 6.07 -0.77 31.09
CA ALA A 11 6.18 -1.91 30.18
C ALA A 11 5.14 -1.83 29.06
N GLN A 12 3.89 -1.44 29.33
CA GLN A 12 2.86 -1.26 28.28
C GLN A 12 3.18 -0.12 27.32
N ARG A 13 3.75 1.00 27.79
CA ARG A 13 4.22 2.10 26.93
C ARG A 13 5.35 1.67 25.99
N ALA A 14 6.22 0.76 26.42
CA ALA A 14 7.31 0.25 25.59
C ALA A 14 6.80 -0.43 24.29
N PHE A 15 5.61 -1.05 24.32
CA PHE A 15 5.04 -1.83 23.21
C PHE A 15 3.82 -1.18 22.52
N THR A 16 3.49 0.06 22.90
CA THR A 16 2.42 0.83 22.27
C THR A 16 3.02 1.74 21.19
N PRO A 17 2.46 1.79 19.97
CA PRO A 17 2.82 2.79 18.97
C PRO A 17 2.56 4.22 19.47
N SER A 18 3.27 5.19 18.91
CA SER A 18 3.04 6.60 19.12
C SER A 18 1.64 7.01 18.67
N GLN A 19 1.07 8.04 19.31
CA GLN A 19 -0.26 8.52 18.97
C GLN A 19 -0.28 9.12 17.56
N GLU A 20 0.81 9.76 17.14
CA GLU A 20 1.00 10.28 15.80
C GLU A 20 0.93 9.17 14.75
N ALA A 21 1.59 8.04 15.00
CA ALA A 21 1.56 6.90 14.08
C ALA A 21 0.16 6.29 13.97
N VAL A 22 -0.55 6.16 15.10
CA VAL A 22 -1.96 5.70 15.14
C VAL A 22 -2.87 6.68 14.38
N ASN A 23 -2.68 7.98 14.57
CA ASN A 23 -3.47 9.02 13.90
C ASN A 23 -3.21 9.02 12.40
N SER A 24 -1.95 8.92 11.96
CA SER A 24 -1.59 8.88 10.54
C SER A 24 -2.29 7.74 9.80
N VAL A 25 -2.20 6.50 10.32
CA VAL A 25 -2.87 5.36 9.66
C VAL A 25 -4.39 5.46 9.75
N THR A 26 -4.94 6.01 10.83
CA THR A 26 -6.39 6.23 10.97
C THR A 26 -6.89 7.22 9.93
N SER A 27 -6.19 8.34 9.73
CA SER A 27 -6.51 9.34 8.72
C SER A 27 -6.48 8.76 7.31
N LEU A 28 -5.40 8.04 6.96
CA LEU A 28 -5.28 7.40 5.65
C LEU A 28 -6.38 6.35 5.43
N SER A 29 -6.63 5.47 6.41
CA SER A 29 -7.70 4.48 6.31
C SER A 29 -9.08 5.13 6.16
N SER A 30 -9.32 6.26 6.83
CA SER A 30 -10.58 7.00 6.73
C SER A 30 -10.74 7.62 5.34
N ALA A 31 -9.69 8.24 4.80
CA ALA A 31 -9.69 8.80 3.45
C ALA A 31 -9.95 7.72 2.40
N ILE A 32 -9.32 6.54 2.54
CA ILE A 32 -9.57 5.41 1.66
C ILE A 32 -11.01 4.92 1.80
N GLN A 33 -11.57 4.85 3.02
CA GLN A 33 -12.96 4.40 3.19
C GLN A 33 -13.97 5.36 2.55
N VAL A 34 -13.70 6.66 2.54
CA VAL A 34 -14.53 7.65 1.86
C VAL A 34 -14.44 7.49 0.34
N SER A 35 -13.22 7.36 -0.20
CA SER A 35 -13.00 7.34 -1.65
C SER A 35 -13.23 5.97 -2.30
N PHE A 36 -13.01 4.88 -1.56
CA PHE A 36 -13.00 3.50 -2.03
C PHE A 36 -13.65 2.54 -1.02
N PRO A 37 -14.94 2.73 -0.68
CA PRO A 37 -15.61 1.90 0.33
C PRO A 37 -15.59 0.41 -0.02
N ALA A 38 -15.73 0.07 -1.31
CA ALA A 38 -15.68 -1.32 -1.77
C ALA A 38 -14.32 -1.99 -1.54
N ALA A 39 -13.20 -1.26 -1.68
CA ALA A 39 -11.87 -1.76 -1.33
C ALA A 39 -11.78 -2.14 0.16
N VAL A 40 -12.38 -1.31 1.02
CA VAL A 40 -12.40 -1.53 2.47
C VAL A 40 -13.27 -2.73 2.82
N ASP A 41 -14.43 -2.87 2.21
CA ASP A 41 -15.35 -3.99 2.44
C ASP A 41 -14.75 -5.32 1.96
N GLU A 42 -14.11 -5.33 0.79
CA GLU A 42 -13.39 -6.49 0.26
C GLU A 42 -12.25 -6.90 1.20
N PHE A 43 -11.44 -5.94 1.67
CA PHE A 43 -10.39 -6.22 2.64
C PHE A 43 -10.98 -6.79 3.95
N ARG A 44 -12.03 -6.16 4.51
CA ARG A 44 -12.67 -6.61 5.76
C ARG A 44 -13.22 -8.02 5.64
N SER A 45 -13.85 -8.34 4.51
CA SER A 45 -14.37 -9.67 4.20
C SER A 45 -13.25 -10.72 4.18
N ARG A 46 -12.20 -10.51 3.38
CA ARG A 46 -11.06 -11.45 3.31
C ARG A 46 -10.30 -11.55 4.63
N TRP A 47 -10.18 -10.45 5.36
CA TRP A 47 -9.57 -10.41 6.69
C TRP A 47 -10.35 -11.26 7.69
N ALA A 48 -11.68 -11.15 7.70
CA ALA A 48 -12.54 -11.95 8.57
C ALA A 48 -12.46 -13.44 8.23
N ALA A 49 -12.43 -13.81 6.95
CA ALA A 49 -12.27 -15.19 6.50
C ALA A 49 -10.93 -15.78 6.96
N ALA A 50 -9.81 -15.09 6.68
CA ALA A 50 -8.49 -15.52 7.13
C ALA A 50 -8.40 -15.65 8.65
N ARG A 51 -8.97 -14.68 9.39
CA ARG A 51 -9.02 -14.70 10.86
C ARG A 51 -9.80 -15.91 11.38
N ALA A 52 -10.93 -16.26 10.77
CA ALA A 52 -11.76 -17.39 11.20
C ALA A 52 -10.98 -18.71 11.06
N VAL A 53 -10.29 -18.90 9.93
CA VAL A 53 -9.49 -20.10 9.69
C VAL A 53 -8.34 -20.20 10.68
N CYS A 54 -7.58 -19.12 10.89
CA CYS A 54 -6.45 -19.16 11.81
C CYS A 54 -6.90 -19.44 13.25
N ARG A 55 -8.03 -18.86 13.71
CA ARG A 55 -8.57 -19.13 15.06
C ARG A 55 -9.14 -20.52 15.27
N SER A 56 -9.60 -21.18 14.21
CA SER A 56 -10.18 -22.53 14.30
C SER A 56 -9.16 -23.64 14.54
N GLN A 57 -7.86 -23.33 14.45
CA GLN A 57 -6.79 -24.30 14.56
C GLN A 57 -6.36 -24.51 16.02
N SER A 58 -6.55 -25.73 16.52
CA SER A 58 -6.00 -26.20 17.79
C SER A 58 -4.56 -26.72 17.58
N ILE A 59 -3.62 -25.83 17.29
CA ILE A 59 -2.23 -26.21 17.03
C ILE A 59 -1.34 -25.64 18.14
N SER A 60 -0.29 -26.37 18.50
CA SER A 60 0.75 -25.88 19.42
C SER A 60 1.33 -24.56 18.91
N THR A 61 1.76 -23.68 19.81
CA THR A 61 2.23 -22.33 19.49
C THR A 61 3.40 -22.26 18.51
N ASP A 62 4.14 -23.36 18.31
CA ASP A 62 5.30 -23.40 17.43
C ASP A 62 4.94 -23.74 15.96
N ASP A 63 3.91 -24.55 15.70
CA ASP A 63 3.45 -24.92 14.34
C ASP A 63 2.27 -24.08 13.83
N TYR A 64 1.67 -23.27 14.71
CA TYR A 64 0.48 -22.47 14.40
C TYR A 64 0.69 -21.48 13.24
N TYR A 65 1.94 -21.02 13.03
CA TYR A 65 2.26 -20.01 12.02
C TYR A 65 2.20 -20.56 10.61
N ASP A 66 2.92 -21.65 10.35
CA ASP A 66 2.95 -22.29 9.03
C ASP A 66 1.53 -22.73 8.63
N ALA A 67 0.75 -23.23 9.58
CA ALA A 67 -0.59 -23.73 9.32
C ALA A 67 -1.62 -22.62 9.01
N CYS A 68 -1.41 -21.37 9.42
CA CYS A 68 -2.29 -20.22 9.12
C CYS A 68 -1.88 -19.51 7.82
N ILE A 69 -0.59 -19.26 7.60
CA ILE A 69 -0.10 -18.51 6.41
C ILE A 69 -0.16 -19.32 5.12
N GLN A 70 -0.17 -20.65 5.20
CA GLN A 70 -0.29 -21.54 4.04
C GLN A 70 -1.74 -21.72 3.55
N LYS A 71 -2.74 -21.14 4.25
CA LYS A 71 -4.16 -21.29 3.89
C LYS A 71 -4.57 -20.35 2.76
N GLU A 72 -5.56 -20.80 1.99
CA GLU A 72 -6.06 -20.10 0.82
C GLU A 72 -6.57 -18.70 1.16
N GLU A 73 -7.15 -18.52 2.35
CA GLU A 73 -7.66 -17.23 2.82
C GLU A 73 -6.54 -16.22 3.09
N PHE A 74 -5.42 -16.67 3.65
CA PHE A 74 -4.23 -15.82 3.81
C PHE A 74 -3.62 -15.48 2.44
N VAL A 75 -3.53 -16.46 1.55
CA VAL A 75 -3.08 -16.24 0.16
C VAL A 75 -4.00 -15.25 -0.56
N ALA A 76 -5.32 -15.29 -0.32
CA ALA A 76 -6.29 -14.37 -0.91
C ALA A 76 -6.09 -12.92 -0.43
N LEU A 77 -5.69 -12.71 0.84
CA LEU A 77 -5.27 -11.38 1.32
C LEU A 77 -3.97 -10.94 0.66
N HIS A 78 -2.97 -11.81 0.60
CA HIS A 78 -1.68 -11.51 -0.03
C HIS A 78 -1.83 -11.13 -1.52
N LYS A 79 -2.75 -11.78 -2.25
CA LYS A 79 -3.08 -11.47 -3.65
C LYS A 79 -3.61 -10.05 -3.87
N LEU A 80 -4.21 -9.42 -2.85
CA LEU A 80 -4.61 -8.01 -2.95
C LEU A 80 -3.40 -7.08 -3.08
N GLY A 81 -2.23 -7.51 -2.60
CA GLY A 81 -0.95 -6.83 -2.77
C GLY A 81 -0.79 -5.53 -1.98
N PRO A 82 0.22 -4.70 -2.31
CA PRO A 82 0.65 -3.57 -1.47
C PRO A 82 -0.44 -2.53 -1.17
N LYS A 83 -1.49 -2.44 -1.99
CA LYS A 83 -2.60 -1.50 -1.78
C LYS A 83 -3.36 -1.72 -0.45
N ILE A 84 -3.26 -2.90 0.16
CA ILE A 84 -3.90 -3.18 1.46
C ILE A 84 -3.02 -2.88 2.67
N ILE A 85 -1.76 -2.46 2.48
CA ILE A 85 -0.83 -2.14 3.58
C ILE A 85 -1.48 -1.19 4.61
N PRO A 86 -2.12 -0.07 4.25
CA PRO A 86 -2.73 0.82 5.23
C PRO A 86 -3.78 0.14 6.10
N PHE A 87 -4.54 -0.81 5.55
CA PHE A 87 -5.56 -1.54 6.31
C PHE A 87 -4.94 -2.53 7.30
N VAL A 88 -3.86 -3.22 6.89
CA VAL A 88 -3.10 -4.12 7.77
C VAL A 88 -2.50 -3.33 8.93
N VAL A 89 -1.89 -2.18 8.65
CA VAL A 89 -1.30 -1.30 9.67
C VAL A 89 -2.40 -0.74 10.58
N TYR A 90 -3.56 -0.36 10.04
CA TYR A 90 -4.69 0.10 10.84
C TYR A 90 -5.19 -0.97 11.83
N LYS A 91 -5.25 -2.23 11.41
CA LYS A 91 -5.60 -3.36 12.29
C LYS A 91 -4.58 -3.55 13.41
N LEU A 92 -3.28 -3.44 13.10
CA LEU A 92 -2.19 -3.52 14.07
C LEU A 92 -2.22 -2.34 15.07
N ALA A 93 -2.53 -1.14 14.60
CA ALA A 93 -2.64 0.06 15.43
C ALA A 93 -3.85 0.03 16.37
N SER A 94 -4.95 -0.57 15.94
CA SER A 94 -6.20 -0.66 16.72
C SER A 94 -6.14 -1.63 17.90
N GLY A 95 -5.05 -2.39 18.06
CA GLY A 95 -4.79 -3.18 19.26
C GLY A 95 -5.71 -4.39 19.48
N ASP A 96 -6.26 -4.98 18.41
CA ASP A 96 -7.08 -6.21 18.51
C ASP A 96 -6.14 -7.40 18.84
N ALA A 97 -5.81 -7.53 20.13
CA ALA A 97 -4.69 -8.27 20.73
C ALA A 97 -4.58 -9.77 20.39
N GLY A 98 -5.55 -10.34 19.67
CA GLY A 98 -5.50 -11.71 19.16
C GLY A 98 -5.05 -11.83 17.70
N GLN A 99 -4.63 -10.72 17.05
CA GLN A 99 -4.39 -10.64 15.59
C GLN A 99 -2.99 -10.17 15.21
N ASP A 100 -2.13 -9.87 16.18
CA ASP A 100 -0.86 -9.19 15.95
C ASP A 100 0.15 -10.05 15.16
N LEU A 101 0.05 -11.37 15.26
CA LEU A 101 1.03 -12.32 14.74
C LEU A 101 1.04 -12.37 13.20
N TRP A 102 -0.01 -12.93 12.58
CA TRP A 102 -0.08 -13.12 11.13
C TRP A 102 -0.20 -11.80 10.35
N ALA A 103 -0.70 -10.75 11.00
CA ALA A 103 -0.79 -9.41 10.43
C ALA A 103 0.60 -8.79 10.17
N VAL A 104 1.55 -8.98 11.10
CA VAL A 104 2.95 -8.56 10.92
C VAL A 104 3.61 -9.35 9.78
N PHE A 105 3.35 -10.66 9.68
CA PHE A 105 3.85 -11.46 8.56
C PHE A 105 3.27 -11.02 7.21
N LEU A 106 1.96 -10.74 7.15
CA LEU A 106 1.31 -10.21 5.96
C LEU A 106 1.94 -8.86 5.57
N TYR A 107 2.13 -7.94 6.52
CA TYR A 107 2.82 -6.68 6.25
C TYR A 107 4.22 -6.90 5.65
N ASN A 108 5.04 -7.78 6.23
CA ASN A 108 6.39 -8.07 5.74
C ASN A 108 6.44 -8.76 4.37
N ALA A 109 5.38 -9.49 4.00
CA ALA A 109 5.24 -10.07 2.68
C ALA A 109 4.84 -9.03 1.61
N LEU A 110 4.10 -7.99 2.02
CA LEU A 110 3.61 -6.93 1.15
C LEU A 110 4.62 -5.79 0.97
N GLU A 111 5.33 -5.40 2.02
CA GLU A 111 6.36 -4.37 1.99
C GLU A 111 7.64 -4.92 1.37
N LYS A 112 8.08 -4.32 0.26
CA LYS A 112 9.26 -4.77 -0.47
C LYS A 112 10.53 -4.09 0.01
N ASP A 113 10.41 -2.86 0.52
CA ASP A 113 11.53 -2.08 0.99
C ASP A 113 12.02 -2.59 2.35
N PRO A 114 13.26 -3.12 2.44
CA PRO A 114 13.83 -3.58 3.71
C PRO A 114 13.86 -2.50 4.80
N LYS A 115 13.97 -1.21 4.43
CA LYS A 115 14.03 -0.09 5.39
C LYS A 115 12.75 0.03 6.22
N TYR A 116 11.61 -0.35 5.63
CA TYR A 116 10.30 -0.23 6.26
C TYR A 116 9.74 -1.57 6.73
N ARG A 117 10.59 -2.59 6.90
CA ARG A 117 10.22 -3.90 7.45
C ARG A 117 10.84 -4.14 8.83
N PRO A 118 10.07 -4.56 9.84
CA PRO A 118 10.65 -5.12 11.06
C PRO A 118 11.44 -6.41 10.77
N ASN A 119 12.56 -6.58 11.45
CA ASN A 119 13.38 -7.79 11.36
C ASN A 119 12.86 -8.88 12.31
N LEU A 120 12.08 -9.81 11.76
CA LEU A 120 11.47 -10.92 12.50
C LEU A 120 12.47 -12.00 12.96
N GLN A 121 13.68 -12.03 12.41
CA GLN A 121 14.71 -12.99 12.84
C GLN A 121 15.38 -12.55 14.15
N VAL A 122 15.49 -11.24 14.36
CA VAL A 122 16.14 -10.64 15.53
C VAL A 122 15.11 -10.36 16.63
N ASP A 123 13.91 -9.90 16.26
CA ASP A 123 12.88 -9.54 17.22
C ASP A 123 11.83 -10.64 17.35
N LYS A 124 11.98 -11.45 18.40
CA LYS A 124 11.02 -12.52 18.74
C LYS A 124 9.79 -12.00 19.50
N ASP A 125 9.80 -10.75 19.99
CA ASP A 125 8.64 -10.17 20.65
C ASP A 125 7.72 -9.51 19.61
N LEU A 126 6.61 -10.18 19.36
CA LEU A 126 5.67 -9.76 18.32
C LEU A 126 4.93 -8.47 18.67
N ARG A 127 4.84 -8.11 19.96
CA ARG A 127 4.30 -6.80 20.36
C ARG A 127 5.26 -5.68 19.97
N ARG A 128 6.57 -5.94 20.04
CA ARG A 128 7.59 -5.01 19.55
C ARG A 128 7.58 -4.93 18.03
N CYS A 129 7.44 -6.06 17.33
CA CYS A 129 7.27 -6.07 15.88
C CYS A 129 6.03 -5.30 15.41
N ARG A 130 4.88 -5.51 16.06
CA ARG A 130 3.65 -4.75 15.80
C ARG A 130 3.89 -3.25 15.92
N LYS A 131 4.49 -2.81 17.03
CA LYS A 131 4.84 -1.41 17.23
C LYS A 131 5.74 -0.91 16.11
N ALA A 132 6.80 -1.66 15.77
CA ALA A 132 7.72 -1.30 14.70
C ALA A 132 7.02 -1.16 13.34
N VAL A 133 6.08 -2.05 12.98
CA VAL A 133 5.30 -1.91 11.74
C VAL A 133 4.54 -0.58 11.70
N VAL A 134 3.83 -0.25 12.78
CA VAL A 134 3.02 0.97 12.84
C VAL A 134 3.91 2.22 12.76
N GLU A 135 5.04 2.24 13.45
CA GLU A 135 5.99 3.37 13.41
C GLU A 135 6.69 3.51 12.05
N LEU A 136 7.15 2.40 11.45
CA LEU A 136 7.79 2.42 10.14
C LEU A 136 6.81 2.86 9.05
N SER A 137 5.56 2.38 9.11
CA SER A 137 4.51 2.82 8.20
C SER A 137 4.22 4.31 8.37
N TYR A 138 4.20 4.84 9.60
CA TYR A 138 4.03 6.27 9.85
C TYR A 138 5.15 7.10 9.22
N GLN A 139 6.42 6.69 9.41
CA GLN A 139 7.56 7.38 8.79
C GLN A 139 7.44 7.41 7.27
N ARG A 140 7.04 6.29 6.66
CA ARG A 140 6.84 6.21 5.21
C ARG A 140 5.66 7.07 4.75
N ASN A 141 4.55 7.03 5.46
CA ASN A 141 3.36 7.83 5.14
C ASN A 141 3.67 9.32 5.16
N ARG A 142 4.42 9.80 6.16
CA ARG A 142 4.80 11.21 6.25
C ARG A 142 5.60 11.67 5.03
N ILE A 143 6.59 10.88 4.62
CA ILE A 143 7.39 11.17 3.42
C ILE A 143 6.50 11.15 2.17
N ALA A 144 5.64 10.15 2.05
CA ALA A 144 4.73 10.03 0.90
C ALA A 144 3.79 11.24 0.81
N GLU A 145 3.19 11.67 1.92
CA GLU A 145 2.30 12.84 1.99
C GLU A 145 3.00 14.13 1.57
N GLU A 146 4.22 14.37 2.09
CA GLU A 146 5.04 15.52 1.73
C GLU A 146 5.34 15.55 0.22
N ARG A 147 5.76 14.41 -0.35
CA ARG A 147 6.08 14.29 -1.78
C ARG A 147 4.85 14.38 -2.68
N ILE A 148 3.72 13.79 -2.26
CA ILE A 148 2.43 13.87 -2.97
C ILE A 148 1.97 15.33 -3.04
N GLU A 149 2.05 16.09 -1.95
CA GLU A 149 1.62 17.50 -1.98
C GLU A 149 2.57 18.37 -2.82
N ALA A 150 3.88 18.15 -2.72
CA ALA A 150 4.84 18.83 -3.59
C ALA A 150 4.58 18.53 -5.08
N TRP A 151 4.30 17.27 -5.42
CA TRP A 151 3.94 16.88 -6.79
C TRP A 151 2.61 17.46 -7.26
N LYS A 152 1.61 17.56 -6.37
CA LYS A 152 0.34 18.29 -6.64
C LYS A 152 0.61 19.76 -6.94
N GLN A 153 1.53 20.41 -6.23
CA GLN A 153 1.92 21.79 -6.50
C GLN A 153 2.63 21.93 -7.85
N HIS A 154 3.54 21.02 -8.19
CA HIS A 154 4.19 20.96 -9.50
C HIS A 154 3.16 20.83 -10.63
N HIS A 155 2.15 19.96 -10.45
CA HIS A 155 1.02 19.84 -11.37
C HIS A 155 0.26 21.14 -11.57
N ARG A 156 -0.08 21.85 -10.48
CA ARG A 156 -0.79 23.13 -10.55
C ARG A 156 0.00 24.17 -11.34
N ARG A 157 1.33 24.22 -11.20
CA ARG A 157 2.21 25.14 -11.96
C ARG A 157 2.24 24.80 -13.45
N ASN A 158 2.14 23.53 -13.79
CA ASN A 158 2.22 23.03 -15.16
C ASN A 158 0.85 22.73 -15.80
N GLN A 159 -0.25 23.14 -15.18
CA GLN A 159 -1.61 22.78 -15.62
C GLN A 159 -1.97 23.18 -17.06
N ILE A 160 -1.27 24.17 -17.63
CA ILE A 160 -1.46 24.64 -19.01
C ILE A 160 -0.62 23.87 -20.04
N GLN A 161 0.28 23.01 -19.59
CA GLN A 161 1.12 22.19 -20.47
C GLN A 161 0.30 21.03 -21.00
N SER A 162 0.40 20.79 -22.31
CA SER A 162 -0.23 19.65 -22.98
C SER A 162 0.62 18.39 -22.93
N ASP A 163 1.92 18.52 -22.67
CA ASP A 163 2.86 17.41 -22.62
C ASP A 163 2.91 16.77 -21.23
N THR A 164 2.75 15.44 -21.18
CA THR A 164 2.86 14.64 -19.95
C THR A 164 4.26 14.76 -19.34
N TYR A 165 5.32 14.93 -20.14
CA TYR A 165 6.70 15.09 -19.64
C TYR A 165 6.85 16.28 -18.69
N ALA A 166 6.07 17.35 -18.87
CA ALA A 166 6.07 18.50 -17.96
C ALA A 166 5.68 18.13 -16.51
N PHE A 167 4.96 17.02 -16.32
CA PHE A 167 4.49 16.53 -15.03
C PHE A 167 5.36 15.42 -14.43
N LEU A 168 6.11 14.70 -15.26
CA LEU A 168 6.92 13.54 -14.85
C LEU A 168 8.40 13.90 -14.64
N GLY A 169 8.91 14.94 -15.32
CA GLY A 169 10.31 15.36 -15.25
C GLY A 169 10.67 16.17 -14.01
N CYS A 170 10.15 15.83 -12.84
CA CYS A 170 10.42 16.56 -11.59
C CYS A 170 10.92 15.62 -10.48
N GLU A 171 11.64 16.18 -9.49
CA GLU A 171 12.24 15.40 -8.40
C GLU A 171 11.17 14.63 -7.61
N GLU A 172 10.00 15.24 -7.36
CA GLU A 172 8.93 14.61 -6.62
C GLU A 172 8.37 13.36 -7.31
N TYR A 173 8.37 13.34 -8.65
CA TYR A 173 7.97 12.16 -9.40
C TYR A 173 8.92 11.00 -9.14
N PHE A 174 10.23 11.24 -9.24
CA PHE A 174 11.26 10.23 -9.03
C PHE A 174 11.31 9.76 -7.58
N ASP A 175 11.16 10.66 -6.61
CA ASP A 175 11.05 10.31 -5.20
C ASP A 175 9.87 9.37 -4.94
N LEU A 176 8.69 9.67 -5.48
CA LEU A 176 7.51 8.80 -5.36
C LEU A 176 7.71 7.47 -6.07
N LEU A 177 8.43 7.46 -7.20
CA LEU A 177 8.78 6.25 -7.94
C LEU A 177 9.67 5.31 -7.10
N GLU A 178 10.70 5.86 -6.44
CA GLU A 178 11.62 5.13 -5.57
C GLU A 178 10.88 4.53 -4.35
N MET A 179 9.86 5.23 -3.84
CA MET A 179 9.01 4.70 -2.78
C MET A 179 8.22 3.45 -3.21
N GLY A 180 7.96 3.24 -4.50
CA GLY A 180 7.43 1.99 -5.02
C GLY A 180 6.01 1.61 -4.56
N PRO A 181 5.65 0.32 -4.60
CA PRO A 181 4.25 -0.12 -4.49
C PRO A 181 3.55 0.15 -3.14
N SER A 182 4.28 0.35 -2.05
CA SER A 182 3.66 0.51 -0.72
C SER A 182 2.94 1.84 -0.53
N ILE A 183 3.15 2.82 -1.43
CA ILE A 183 2.42 4.09 -1.43
C ILE A 183 1.20 4.12 -2.37
N ILE A 184 0.85 3.01 -3.01
CA ILE A 184 -0.25 2.95 -4.00
C ILE A 184 -1.57 3.49 -3.43
N ALA A 185 -1.89 3.19 -2.18
CA ALA A 185 -3.14 3.64 -1.58
C ALA A 185 -3.19 5.17 -1.40
N GLN A 186 -2.07 5.77 -0.97
CA GLN A 186 -1.88 7.21 -0.83
C GLN A 186 -2.00 7.89 -2.20
N LEU A 187 -1.37 7.32 -3.23
CA LEU A 187 -1.47 7.80 -4.61
C LEU A 187 -2.90 7.74 -5.13
N MET A 188 -3.64 6.65 -4.86
CA MET A 188 -5.04 6.53 -5.28
C MET A 188 -5.95 7.55 -4.58
N VAL A 189 -5.74 7.83 -3.29
CA VAL A 189 -6.43 8.92 -2.59
C VAL A 189 -6.09 10.28 -3.24
N GLY A 190 -4.81 10.54 -3.52
CA GLY A 190 -4.37 11.75 -4.23
C GLY A 190 -4.97 11.88 -5.63
N TYR A 191 -5.14 10.77 -6.34
CA TYR A 191 -5.75 10.73 -7.67
C TYR A 191 -7.25 11.10 -7.62
N CYS A 192 -7.97 10.71 -6.55
CA CYS A 192 -9.34 11.16 -6.34
C CYS A 192 -9.45 12.67 -6.17
N ASP A 193 -8.50 13.30 -5.45
CA ASP A 193 -8.48 14.75 -5.24
C ASP A 193 -8.16 15.53 -6.52
N LEU A 194 -7.29 14.98 -7.37
CA LEU A 194 -6.75 15.66 -8.54
C LEU A 194 -6.81 14.79 -9.81
N LYS A 195 -8.03 14.49 -10.26
CA LYS A 195 -8.30 13.56 -11.37
C LYS A 195 -7.63 13.88 -12.71
N TRP A 196 -7.22 15.14 -12.91
CA TRP A 196 -6.59 15.57 -14.17
C TRP A 196 -5.06 15.40 -14.20
N GLY A 197 -4.44 15.05 -13.07
CA GLY A 197 -2.99 14.83 -12.99
C GLY A 197 -2.52 13.53 -13.67
N ALA A 198 -1.22 13.40 -13.86
CA ALA A 198 -0.56 12.24 -14.46
C ALA A 198 -0.37 11.06 -13.48
N TRP A 199 -1.27 10.92 -12.49
CA TRP A 199 -1.24 9.85 -11.48
C TRP A 199 -1.20 8.45 -12.09
N TYR A 200 -1.91 8.27 -13.21
CA TYR A 200 -1.96 7.00 -13.92
C TYR A 200 -0.59 6.55 -14.43
N GLU A 201 0.29 7.49 -14.77
CA GLU A 201 1.62 7.20 -15.27
C GLU A 201 2.52 6.73 -14.13
N LEU A 202 2.51 7.46 -13.01
CA LEU A 202 3.22 7.08 -11.79
C LEU A 202 2.74 5.72 -11.28
N LEU A 203 1.43 5.51 -11.20
CA LEU A 203 0.85 4.22 -10.81
C LEU A 203 1.25 3.11 -11.78
N HIS A 204 1.27 3.37 -13.09
CA HIS A 204 1.69 2.40 -14.08
C HIS A 204 3.17 2.02 -13.88
N GLU A 205 4.06 2.99 -13.79
CA GLU A 205 5.49 2.77 -13.66
C GLU A 205 5.86 2.09 -12.33
N ILE A 206 5.21 2.45 -11.23
CA ILE A 206 5.37 1.74 -9.94
C ILE A 206 5.01 0.25 -10.05
N ASN A 207 4.00 -0.09 -10.83
CA ASN A 207 3.50 -1.47 -10.92
C ASN A 207 4.19 -2.31 -11.99
N HIS A 208 4.65 -1.69 -13.08
CA HIS A 208 5.20 -2.39 -14.25
C HIS A 208 6.70 -2.15 -14.48
N GLY A 209 7.30 -1.15 -13.81
CA GLY A 209 8.73 -0.82 -13.93
C GLY A 209 9.10 -0.06 -15.19
N HIS A 210 8.11 0.45 -15.93
CA HIS A 210 8.31 1.29 -17.11
C HIS A 210 7.13 2.25 -17.27
N GLN A 211 7.33 3.36 -17.96
CA GLN A 211 6.27 4.31 -18.32
C GLN A 211 5.22 3.65 -19.23
N MET A 212 4.00 4.18 -19.18
CA MET A 212 2.89 3.74 -20.04
C MET A 212 3.20 4.02 -21.51
N GLY A 213 3.85 5.16 -21.77
CA GLY A 213 4.25 5.57 -23.13
C GLY A 213 3.07 5.85 -24.06
N ALA A 214 1.90 6.14 -23.49
CA ALA A 214 0.69 6.45 -24.25
C ALA A 214 0.78 7.85 -24.87
N HIS A 215 0.62 7.96 -26.19
CA HIS A 215 0.63 9.25 -26.88
C HIS A 215 -0.65 10.06 -26.61
N MET A 216 -1.79 9.36 -26.49
CA MET A 216 -3.08 9.97 -26.18
C MET A 216 -3.78 9.18 -25.08
N VAL A 217 -4.19 9.89 -24.02
CA VAL A 217 -4.84 9.27 -22.85
C VAL A 217 -6.21 9.89 -22.61
N GLN A 218 -7.24 9.05 -22.59
CA GLN A 218 -8.55 9.43 -22.06
C GLN A 218 -8.51 9.38 -20.53
N LYS A 219 -8.08 10.48 -19.89
CA LYS A 219 -7.79 10.53 -18.45
C LYS A 219 -8.93 10.01 -17.56
N HIS A 220 -10.19 10.28 -17.93
CA HIS A 220 -11.36 9.81 -17.19
C HIS A 220 -11.52 8.27 -17.28
N VAL A 221 -11.38 7.69 -18.47
CA VAL A 221 -11.43 6.23 -18.66
C VAL A 221 -10.32 5.56 -17.86
N VAL A 222 -9.10 6.11 -17.93
CA VAL A 222 -7.95 5.55 -17.20
C VAL A 222 -8.16 5.66 -15.69
N PHE A 223 -8.66 6.79 -15.18
CA PHE A 223 -9.04 6.94 -13.78
C PHE A 223 -10.07 5.87 -13.35
N ASP A 224 -11.14 5.67 -14.13
CA ASP A 224 -12.18 4.68 -13.81
C ASP A 224 -11.62 3.23 -13.79
N VAL A 225 -10.69 2.91 -14.69
CA VAL A 225 -10.00 1.62 -14.71
C VAL A 225 -9.15 1.43 -13.44
N TRP A 226 -8.39 2.45 -13.03
CA TRP A 226 -7.63 2.41 -11.78
C TRP A 226 -8.52 2.31 -10.55
N CYS A 227 -9.62 3.06 -10.48
CA CYS A 227 -10.60 2.96 -9.39
C CYS A 227 -11.22 1.56 -9.32
N ARG A 228 -11.58 0.96 -10.46
CA ARG A 228 -12.13 -0.40 -10.50
C ARG A 228 -11.12 -1.42 -9.98
N TRP A 229 -9.87 -1.33 -10.42
CA TRP A 229 -8.81 -2.21 -9.93
C TRP A 229 -8.54 -2.01 -8.43
N PHE A 230 -8.51 -0.77 -7.96
CA PHE A 230 -8.27 -0.50 -6.55
C PHE A 230 -9.38 -1.08 -5.67
N ASN A 231 -10.65 -0.94 -6.08
CA ASN A 231 -11.80 -1.49 -5.37
C ASN A 231 -11.89 -3.02 -5.40
N TYR A 232 -11.66 -3.65 -6.56
CA TYR A 232 -12.07 -5.05 -6.77
C TYR A 232 -10.94 -5.96 -7.28
N GLY A 233 -9.89 -5.40 -7.83
CA GLY A 233 -8.83 -6.16 -8.50
C GLY A 233 -7.82 -6.76 -7.51
N GLU A 234 -7.24 -7.89 -7.89
CA GLU A 234 -6.01 -8.38 -7.27
C GLU A 234 -4.79 -7.62 -7.84
N HIS A 235 -3.67 -7.62 -7.13
CA HIS A 235 -2.49 -6.88 -7.57
C HIS A 235 -1.96 -7.33 -8.94
N ARG A 236 -2.06 -8.63 -9.25
CA ARG A 236 -1.67 -9.17 -10.57
C ARG A 236 -2.57 -8.70 -11.72
N GLN A 237 -3.76 -8.19 -11.40
CA GLN A 237 -4.73 -7.65 -12.35
C GLN A 237 -4.59 -6.13 -12.52
N VAL A 238 -3.48 -5.55 -12.05
CA VAL A 238 -3.20 -4.12 -12.21
C VAL A 238 -3.36 -3.68 -13.68
N PRO A 239 -3.99 -2.52 -13.94
CA PRO A 239 -4.26 -2.06 -15.30
C PRO A 239 -3.00 -2.06 -16.14
N LYS A 240 -3.07 -2.73 -17.29
CA LYS A 240 -2.03 -2.70 -18.32
C LYS A 240 -2.48 -1.76 -19.42
N TYR A 241 -1.55 -0.98 -19.93
CA TYR A 241 -1.78 -0.22 -21.15
C TYR A 241 -1.55 -1.13 -22.35
N ILE A 242 -2.47 -1.04 -23.31
CA ILE A 242 -2.34 -1.72 -24.60
C ILE A 242 -2.10 -0.61 -25.62
N PRO A 243 -0.87 -0.51 -26.18
CA PRO A 243 -0.54 0.51 -27.16
C PRO A 243 -1.51 0.46 -28.35
N THR A 244 -2.04 1.63 -28.68
CA THR A 244 -2.85 1.85 -29.87
C THR A 244 -1.97 1.77 -31.13
N GLU A 245 -2.61 1.67 -32.29
CA GLU A 245 -1.88 1.68 -33.56
C GLU A 245 -1.11 3.00 -33.77
N LEU A 246 -1.65 4.12 -33.29
CA LEU A 246 -0.98 5.40 -33.33
C LEU A 246 0.30 5.40 -32.48
N ASP A 247 0.25 4.83 -31.28
CA ASP A 247 1.44 4.70 -30.43
C ASP A 247 2.53 3.88 -31.12
N ARG A 248 2.15 2.78 -31.80
CA ARG A 248 3.10 1.93 -32.54
C ARG A 248 3.72 2.64 -33.73
N GLN A 249 2.96 3.48 -34.42
CA GLN A 249 3.45 4.27 -35.54
C GLN A 249 4.44 5.35 -35.08
N ILE A 250 4.18 5.98 -33.94
CA ILE A 250 5.02 7.04 -33.37
C ILE A 250 6.30 6.47 -32.74
N LEU A 251 6.21 5.35 -32.03
CA LEU A 251 7.35 4.72 -31.33
C LEU A 251 8.26 3.90 -32.27
N GLY A 252 7.89 3.74 -33.54
CA GLY A 252 8.59 2.92 -34.52
C GLY A 252 8.31 1.44 -34.35
N SER A 253 7.96 0.75 -35.44
CA SER A 253 7.90 -0.71 -35.45
C SER A 253 9.24 -1.26 -34.95
N PRO A 254 9.26 -2.24 -34.00
CA PRO A 254 10.51 -2.92 -33.69
C PRO A 254 11.05 -3.47 -35.00
N ALA A 255 12.29 -3.10 -35.34
CA ALA A 255 12.97 -3.61 -36.51
C ALA A 255 12.80 -5.13 -36.53
N ARG A 256 12.21 -5.65 -37.61
CA ARG A 256 12.22 -7.08 -37.88
C ARG A 256 13.69 -7.50 -37.90
N THR A 257 14.17 -8.13 -36.83
CA THR A 257 15.42 -8.87 -36.88
C THR A 257 15.19 -10.05 -37.81
N ALA A 258 15.78 -9.93 -39.00
CA ALA A 258 16.00 -11.02 -39.93
C ALA A 258 17.02 -12.01 -39.35
#